data_AF-A0A2V1P3V2-F1
#
_entry.id   AF-A0A2V1P3V2-F1
#
_cell.length_a   1.000
_cell.length_b   1.000
_cell.length_c   1.000
_cell.angle_alpha   90.00
_cell.angle_beta   90.00
_cell.angle_gamma   90.00
#
_symmetry.space_group_name_H-M   'P 1'
#
loop_
_entity.id
_entity.type
_entity.pdbx_description
1 polymer ?
#
loop_
_entity_poly.entity_id
_entity_poly.type
_entity_poly.pdbx_seq_one_letter_code
_entity_poly.pdbx_strand_id
1 'polypeptide(L)'
;MIRAALAGLVGLVLAFPAQAYERMPRSDCRDALSAGAAAIGLDQADIYAADNARHVVTADGWCRLFGDDPMLGGAPFATLDWRAEGISRLMVEGRPPEALEIRIEDWRTEPGDPLTRGATRRPAPVDATLSLRHVQDSRQLILESLRIGSDAGDELFLTAVFERVDFSSAAMAQVSLGSVALGRLNARATLNGWVENRVLPSLEIEGDPQAVRRMVRDGIDLLPGHLFDTAARANLDAFLDALPAPRGTLELGLRSDSGMMFSGVGALFLFGRALDTADPATALLDGVHVDVIWTPDPNQTE
;
A
#
# COMPACT_ATOMS: atom_id res chain seq x y z
N MET A 1 50.57 -10.90 26.24
CA MET A 1 49.84 -9.65 25.97
C MET A 1 49.32 -9.67 24.53
N ILE A 2 48.02 -9.43 24.36
CA ILE A 2 47.33 -9.04 23.11
C ILE A 2 47.40 -10.09 21.98
N ARG A 3 46.56 -11.14 22.03
CA ARG A 3 46.00 -11.80 20.83
C ARG A 3 44.92 -12.87 21.07
N ALA A 4 44.61 -13.25 22.31
CA ALA A 4 43.51 -14.18 22.61
C ALA A 4 42.17 -13.52 23.02
N ALA A 5 42.12 -12.19 23.12
CA ALA A 5 40.90 -11.45 23.49
C ALA A 5 40.04 -11.00 22.30
N LEU A 6 40.48 -11.23 21.06
CA LEU A 6 39.81 -10.74 19.85
C LEU A 6 38.85 -11.75 19.21
N ALA A 7 38.89 -13.03 19.60
CA ALA A 7 37.94 -14.04 19.11
C ALA A 7 36.62 -14.06 19.91
N GLY A 8 36.61 -13.56 21.16
CA GLY A 8 35.41 -13.50 22.00
C GLY A 8 34.51 -12.29 21.75
N LEU A 9 35.00 -11.25 21.07
CA LEU A 9 34.27 -10.00 20.82
C LEU A 9 33.66 -9.91 19.42
N VAL A 10 34.10 -10.74 18.47
CA VAL A 10 33.51 -10.82 17.12
C VAL A 10 32.24 -11.71 17.09
N GLY A 11 32.10 -12.63 18.04
CA GLY A 11 30.90 -13.49 18.17
C GLY A 11 29.69 -12.81 18.82
N LEU A 12 29.86 -11.68 19.53
CA LEU A 12 28.77 -11.00 20.24
C LEU A 12 28.13 -9.84 19.45
N VAL A 13 28.70 -9.46 18.30
CA VAL A 13 28.21 -8.33 17.49
C VAL A 13 27.52 -8.79 16.19
N LEU A 14 27.65 -10.07 15.82
CA LEU A 14 26.99 -10.64 14.63
C LEU A 14 25.70 -11.41 14.93
N ALA A 15 25.21 -11.35 16.17
CA ALA A 15 23.96 -11.98 16.61
C ALA A 15 22.90 -10.98 17.09
N PHE A 16 23.00 -9.71 16.67
CA PHE A 16 21.82 -8.85 16.68
C PHE A 16 21.03 -9.19 15.41
N PRO A 17 19.94 -9.99 15.48
CA PRO A 17 19.02 -9.98 14.37
C PRO A 17 18.57 -8.53 14.21
N ALA A 18 18.42 -8.10 12.95
CA ALA A 18 17.64 -6.93 12.57
C ALA A 18 16.49 -6.75 13.56
N GLN A 19 16.36 -5.57 14.18
CA GLN A 19 15.43 -5.28 15.27
C GLN A 19 14.15 -6.10 15.12
N ALA A 20 14.14 -7.23 15.82
CA ALA A 20 13.11 -8.23 15.60
C ALA A 20 11.92 -7.73 16.39
N TYR A 21 10.84 -7.40 15.69
CA TYR A 21 9.52 -7.20 16.28
C TYR A 21 9.35 -8.11 17.50
N GLU A 22 9.00 -7.53 18.65
CA GLU A 22 8.75 -8.33 19.84
C GLU A 22 7.68 -9.37 19.51
N ARG A 23 7.94 -10.64 19.83
CA ARG A 23 6.97 -11.71 19.58
C ARG A 23 5.70 -11.39 20.37
N MET A 24 4.60 -11.17 19.66
CA MET A 24 3.32 -10.92 20.30
C MET A 24 2.75 -12.23 20.85
N PRO A 25 2.33 -12.28 22.13
CA PRO A 25 1.65 -13.45 22.66
C PRO A 25 0.26 -13.60 22.03
N ARG A 26 -0.29 -14.81 22.09
CA ARG A 26 -1.56 -15.13 21.41
C ARG A 26 -2.75 -14.30 21.91
N SER A 27 -2.76 -13.90 23.19
CA SER A 27 -3.76 -12.98 23.74
C SER A 27 -3.71 -11.64 23.04
N ASP A 28 -2.50 -11.08 22.95
CA ASP A 28 -2.28 -9.76 22.35
C ASP A 28 -2.58 -9.77 20.86
N CYS A 29 -2.37 -10.91 20.16
CA CYS A 29 -2.83 -11.05 18.78
C CYS A 29 -4.34 -10.78 18.65
N ARG A 30 -5.15 -11.38 19.52
CA ARG A 30 -6.61 -11.24 19.43
C ARG A 30 -7.04 -9.83 19.81
N ASP A 31 -6.60 -9.38 20.98
CA ASP A 31 -6.97 -8.08 21.53
C ASP A 31 -6.57 -6.92 20.61
N ALA A 32 -5.37 -6.99 20.02
CA ALA A 32 -4.89 -5.99 19.09
C ALA A 32 -5.62 -6.03 17.74
N LEU A 33 -5.98 -7.21 17.22
CA LEU A 33 -6.77 -7.29 16.00
C LEU A 33 -8.15 -6.66 16.21
N SER A 34 -8.81 -6.94 17.33
CA SER A 34 -10.09 -6.33 17.68
C SER A 34 -9.98 -4.81 17.88
N ALA A 35 -8.93 -4.35 18.57
CA ALA A 35 -8.67 -2.92 18.76
C ALA A 35 -8.39 -2.20 17.43
N GLY A 36 -7.61 -2.81 16.54
CA GLY A 36 -7.31 -2.29 15.21
C GLY A 36 -8.55 -2.25 14.31
N ALA A 37 -9.34 -3.32 14.30
CA ALA A 37 -10.60 -3.41 13.56
C ALA A 37 -11.61 -2.33 14.00
N ALA A 38 -11.73 -2.09 15.31
CA ALA A 38 -12.54 -1.00 15.83
C ALA A 38 -12.00 0.38 15.43
N ALA A 39 -10.68 0.57 15.41
CA ALA A 39 -10.05 1.84 15.03
C ALA A 39 -10.27 2.20 13.55
N ILE A 40 -10.39 1.22 12.66
CA ILE A 40 -10.70 1.43 11.23
C ILE A 40 -12.21 1.39 10.94
N GLY A 41 -13.05 1.21 11.97
CA GLY A 41 -14.51 1.26 11.86
C GLY A 41 -15.15 0.02 11.24
N LEU A 42 -14.55 -1.17 11.38
CA LEU A 42 -15.23 -2.43 11.05
C LEU A 42 -16.47 -2.61 11.94
N ASP A 43 -17.46 -3.32 11.41
CA ASP A 43 -18.67 -3.56 12.17
C ASP A 43 -18.46 -4.57 13.32
N GLN A 44 -19.40 -4.58 14.27
CA GLN A 44 -19.27 -5.42 15.46
C GLN A 44 -19.33 -6.92 15.13
N ALA A 45 -19.98 -7.32 14.04
CA ALA A 45 -20.08 -8.71 13.62
C ALA A 45 -18.73 -9.19 13.06
N ASP A 46 -18.08 -8.38 12.24
CA ASP A 46 -16.75 -8.64 11.68
C ASP A 46 -15.69 -8.69 12.78
N ILE A 47 -15.73 -7.75 13.74
CA ILE A 47 -14.83 -7.75 14.90
C ILE A 47 -15.01 -9.04 15.72
N TYR A 48 -16.27 -9.43 15.97
CA TYR A 48 -16.58 -10.65 16.71
C TYR A 48 -16.10 -11.91 15.97
N ALA A 49 -16.34 -11.99 14.65
CA ALA A 49 -15.87 -13.08 13.81
C ALA A 49 -14.34 -13.21 13.85
N ALA A 50 -13.63 -12.10 13.65
CA ALA A 50 -12.17 -12.07 13.68
C ALA A 50 -11.58 -12.47 15.03
N ASP A 51 -12.17 -12.04 16.15
CA ASP A 51 -11.72 -12.40 17.50
C ASP A 51 -11.87 -13.91 17.80
N ASN A 52 -12.96 -14.50 17.33
CA ASN A 52 -13.31 -15.90 17.60
C ASN A 52 -12.75 -16.90 16.59
N ALA A 53 -12.21 -16.42 15.48
CA ALA A 53 -11.54 -17.25 14.49
C ALA A 53 -10.24 -17.90 15.02
N ARG A 54 -9.70 -18.84 14.26
CA ARG A 54 -8.44 -19.51 14.55
C ARG A 54 -7.26 -18.54 14.43
N HIS A 55 -6.61 -18.27 15.56
CA HIS A 55 -5.35 -17.53 15.67
C HIS A 55 -4.19 -18.44 16.05
N VAL A 56 -3.03 -18.25 15.40
CA VAL A 56 -1.77 -18.91 15.74
C VAL A 56 -0.64 -17.88 15.78
N VAL A 57 0.26 -18.01 16.75
CA VAL A 57 1.54 -17.27 16.74
C VAL A 57 2.57 -18.14 16.02
N THR A 58 3.11 -17.67 14.92
CA THR A 58 4.12 -18.39 14.15
C THR A 58 5.47 -18.43 14.89
N ALA A 59 6.37 -19.32 14.48
CA ALA A 59 7.69 -19.45 15.11
C ALA A 59 8.54 -18.19 14.97
N ASP A 60 8.35 -17.42 13.91
CA ASP A 60 8.99 -16.14 13.64
C ASP A 60 8.22 -14.92 14.21
N GLY A 61 7.16 -15.17 14.98
CA GLY A 61 6.50 -14.17 15.82
C GLY A 61 5.37 -13.38 15.16
N TRP A 62 4.80 -13.88 14.07
CA TRP A 62 3.60 -13.30 13.45
C TRP A 62 2.34 -13.81 14.11
N CYS A 63 1.32 -12.97 14.15
CA CYS A 63 -0.05 -13.37 14.44
C CYS A 63 -0.73 -13.76 13.12
N ARG A 64 -1.08 -15.04 12.98
CA ARG A 64 -1.72 -15.60 11.80
C ARG A 64 -3.21 -15.83 12.03
N LEU A 65 -4.01 -15.30 11.13
CA LEU A 65 -5.43 -15.58 10.93
C LEU A 65 -5.61 -16.41 9.65
N PHE A 66 -6.51 -17.39 9.69
CA PHE A 66 -6.78 -18.26 8.55
C PHE A 66 -8.16 -17.95 7.97
N GLY A 67 -8.22 -17.67 6.67
CA GLY A 67 -9.46 -17.29 5.99
C GLY A 67 -10.44 -18.45 5.75
N ASP A 68 -9.96 -19.70 5.90
CA ASP A 68 -10.78 -20.92 5.86
C ASP A 68 -11.58 -21.16 7.16
N ASP A 69 -11.40 -20.30 8.18
CA ASP A 69 -12.12 -20.44 9.44
C ASP A 69 -13.62 -20.15 9.25
N PRO A 70 -14.52 -21.06 9.65
CA PRO A 70 -15.96 -20.87 9.50
C PRO A 70 -16.52 -19.61 10.14
N MET A 71 -15.86 -19.05 11.16
CA MET A 71 -16.28 -17.81 11.80
C MET A 71 -16.21 -16.60 10.87
N LEU A 72 -15.27 -16.60 9.90
CA LEU A 72 -15.02 -15.47 9.00
C LEU A 72 -15.95 -15.41 7.79
N GLY A 73 -16.88 -16.37 7.65
CA GLY A 73 -17.93 -16.28 6.63
C GLY A 73 -17.44 -16.31 5.16
N GLY A 74 -16.24 -16.82 4.90
CA GLY A 74 -15.63 -16.85 3.56
C GLY A 74 -14.74 -15.63 3.31
N ALA A 75 -13.72 -15.45 4.15
CA ALA A 75 -12.78 -14.35 4.06
C ALA A 75 -12.14 -14.25 2.65
N PRO A 76 -11.84 -13.03 2.17
CA PRO A 76 -11.24 -12.83 0.86
C PRO A 76 -9.75 -13.18 0.81
N PHE A 77 -9.21 -14.01 1.70
CA PHE A 77 -7.79 -14.36 1.76
C PHE A 77 -7.59 -15.79 2.25
N ALA A 78 -6.45 -16.41 1.96
CA ALA A 78 -6.09 -17.69 2.57
C ALA A 78 -5.52 -17.49 3.98
N THR A 79 -4.55 -16.58 4.13
CA THR A 79 -3.99 -16.20 5.43
C THR A 79 -3.76 -14.70 5.52
N LEU A 80 -3.95 -14.17 6.72
CA LEU A 80 -3.55 -12.83 7.10
C LEU A 80 -2.57 -12.94 8.27
N ASP A 81 -1.33 -12.56 8.02
CA ASP A 81 -0.27 -12.48 9.01
C ASP A 81 -0.03 -11.01 9.35
N TRP A 82 0.09 -10.69 10.63
CA TRP A 82 0.46 -9.33 11.03
C TRP A 82 1.34 -9.33 12.29
N ARG A 83 2.14 -8.28 12.42
CA ARG A 83 2.97 -7.99 13.61
C ARG A 83 3.13 -6.49 13.80
N ALA A 84 3.38 -6.08 15.03
CA ALA A 84 3.54 -4.66 15.34
C ALA A 84 4.59 -4.41 16.43
N GLU A 85 5.23 -3.23 16.37
CA GLU A 85 6.08 -2.69 17.45
C GLU A 85 5.24 -1.74 18.31
N GLY A 86 5.36 -1.84 19.64
CA GLY A 86 4.62 -0.98 20.56
C GLY A 86 3.11 -1.23 20.57
N ILE A 87 2.67 -2.47 20.38
CA ILE A 87 1.25 -2.82 20.24
C ILE A 87 0.39 -2.45 21.46
N SER A 88 1.00 -2.34 22.64
CA SER A 88 0.35 -1.85 23.86
C SER A 88 -0.26 -0.45 23.69
N ARG A 89 0.32 0.40 22.82
CA ARG A 89 -0.24 1.71 22.48
C ARG A 89 -1.64 1.59 21.87
N LEU A 90 -1.86 0.57 21.05
CA LEU A 90 -3.16 0.31 20.43
C LEU A 90 -4.14 -0.26 21.45
N MET A 91 -3.73 -1.30 22.16
CA MET A 91 -4.60 -2.04 23.07
C MET A 91 -5.00 -1.24 24.33
N VAL A 92 -4.10 -0.45 24.89
CA VAL A 92 -4.30 0.25 26.17
C VAL A 92 -4.68 1.72 25.97
N GLU A 93 -4.07 2.38 24.98
CA GLU A 93 -4.18 3.83 24.82
C GLU A 93 -5.03 4.25 23.61
N GLY A 94 -5.44 3.29 22.77
CA GLY A 94 -6.21 3.56 21.55
C GLY A 94 -5.43 4.34 20.48
N ARG A 95 -4.09 4.21 20.47
CA ARG A 95 -3.20 4.89 19.53
C ARG A 95 -2.57 3.90 18.56
N PRO A 96 -2.32 4.26 17.29
CA PRO A 96 -1.61 3.37 16.37
C PRO A 96 -0.24 2.90 16.92
N PRO A 97 0.21 1.68 16.56
CA PRO A 97 1.54 1.18 16.93
C PRO A 97 2.66 1.98 16.25
N GLU A 98 3.90 1.78 16.70
CA GLU A 98 5.09 2.43 16.13
C GLU A 98 5.46 1.88 14.77
N ALA A 99 5.31 0.57 14.60
CA ALA A 99 5.44 -0.08 13.32
C ALA A 99 4.38 -1.16 13.17
N LEU A 100 3.92 -1.39 11.95
CA LEU A 100 2.93 -2.39 11.60
C LEU A 100 3.35 -3.06 10.30
N GLU A 101 3.46 -4.38 10.34
CA GLU A 101 3.60 -5.19 9.13
C GLU A 101 2.38 -6.10 8.96
N ILE A 102 1.93 -6.22 7.72
CA ILE A 102 0.82 -7.10 7.33
C ILE A 102 1.25 -7.88 6.09
N ARG A 103 0.90 -9.16 6.03
CA ARG A 103 1.01 -10.02 4.84
C ARG A 103 -0.32 -10.71 4.62
N ILE A 104 -0.79 -10.72 3.39
CA ILE A 104 -2.02 -11.38 2.97
C ILE A 104 -1.66 -12.30 1.82
N GLU A 105 -1.97 -13.59 1.97
CA GLU A 105 -1.80 -14.59 0.92
C GLU A 105 -3.15 -14.88 0.24
N ASP A 106 -3.14 -15.03 -1.09
CA ASP A 106 -4.32 -15.36 -1.91
C ASP A 106 -5.49 -14.39 -1.65
N TRP A 107 -5.19 -13.09 -1.66
CA TRP A 107 -6.20 -12.04 -1.52
C TRP A 107 -7.07 -11.97 -2.77
N ARG A 108 -8.39 -12.08 -2.59
CA ARG A 108 -9.42 -12.19 -3.61
C ARG A 108 -10.39 -11.05 -3.45
N THR A 109 -10.32 -10.08 -4.35
CA THR A 109 -11.33 -9.03 -4.42
C THR A 109 -12.71 -9.61 -4.73
N GLU A 110 -13.73 -9.11 -4.03
CA GLU A 110 -15.12 -9.49 -4.27
C GLU A 110 -15.75 -8.66 -5.39
N PRO A 111 -16.75 -9.20 -6.12
CA PRO A 111 -17.52 -8.41 -7.07
C PRO A 111 -18.25 -7.24 -6.38
N GLY A 112 -18.02 -6.02 -6.84
CA GLY A 112 -18.64 -4.81 -6.28
C GLY A 112 -17.78 -4.07 -5.24
N ASP A 113 -16.61 -4.60 -4.89
CA ASP A 113 -15.56 -3.86 -4.19
C ASP A 113 -15.32 -2.52 -4.93
N PRO A 114 -15.21 -1.37 -4.24
CA PRO A 114 -14.82 -0.11 -4.86
C PRO A 114 -13.64 -0.23 -5.81
N LEU A 115 -12.69 -1.11 -5.47
CA LEU A 115 -11.57 -1.45 -6.31
C LEU A 115 -12.05 -2.13 -7.60
N THR A 116 -12.93 -3.13 -7.56
CA THR A 116 -13.36 -3.93 -8.72
C THR A 116 -14.60 -3.42 -9.46
N ARG A 117 -15.14 -2.24 -9.11
CA ARG A 117 -16.36 -1.72 -9.76
C ARG A 117 -16.13 -1.54 -11.26
N GLY A 118 -16.92 -2.26 -12.06
CA GLY A 118 -16.82 -2.30 -13.52
C GLY A 118 -16.06 -3.51 -14.07
N ALA A 119 -15.37 -4.29 -13.23
CA ALA A 119 -14.75 -5.52 -13.68
C ALA A 119 -15.81 -6.58 -14.01
N THR A 120 -15.91 -6.97 -15.29
CA THR A 120 -16.80 -8.06 -15.74
C THR A 120 -16.23 -9.45 -15.45
N ARG A 121 -14.93 -9.53 -15.11
CA ARG A 121 -14.24 -10.74 -14.68
C ARG A 121 -13.67 -10.56 -13.29
N ARG A 122 -13.70 -11.65 -12.51
CA ARG A 122 -13.04 -11.67 -11.20
C ARG A 122 -11.53 -11.58 -11.40
N PRO A 123 -10.84 -10.58 -10.81
CA PRO A 123 -9.39 -10.51 -10.84
C PRO A 123 -8.76 -11.80 -10.31
N ALA A 124 -7.56 -12.11 -10.81
CA ALA A 124 -6.77 -13.18 -10.22
C ALA A 124 -6.43 -12.84 -8.76
N PRO A 125 -6.28 -13.84 -7.87
CA PRO A 125 -5.79 -13.58 -6.52
C PRO A 125 -4.39 -12.97 -6.53
N VAL A 126 -4.10 -12.19 -5.49
CA VAL A 126 -2.82 -11.52 -5.31
C VAL A 126 -2.31 -11.72 -3.89
N ASP A 127 -0.99 -11.71 -3.73
CA ASP A 127 -0.35 -11.63 -2.43
C ASP A 127 -0.01 -10.17 -2.13
N ALA A 128 -0.28 -9.73 -0.91
CA ALA A 128 -0.02 -8.36 -0.46
C ALA A 128 0.92 -8.34 0.75
N THR A 129 1.87 -7.41 0.78
CA THR A 129 2.71 -7.13 1.95
C THR A 129 2.78 -5.63 2.19
N LEU A 130 2.54 -5.21 3.42
CA LEU A 130 2.55 -3.82 3.87
C LEU A 130 3.51 -3.69 5.06
N SER A 131 4.37 -2.67 5.06
CA SER A 131 5.16 -2.24 6.22
C SER A 131 5.02 -0.74 6.42
N LEU A 132 4.58 -0.36 7.61
CA LEU A 132 4.37 1.01 8.05
C LEU A 132 5.21 1.29 9.29
N ARG A 133 5.76 2.51 9.38
CA ARG A 133 6.48 3.00 10.56
C ARG A 133 6.11 4.44 10.85
N HIS A 134 5.71 4.70 12.09
CA HIS A 134 5.51 6.05 12.60
C HIS A 134 6.78 6.55 13.30
N VAL A 135 7.30 7.69 12.86
CA VAL A 135 8.44 8.38 13.45
C VAL A 135 7.93 9.62 14.18
N GLN A 136 7.73 9.49 15.49
CA GLN A 136 7.09 10.52 16.31
C GLN A 136 7.86 11.86 16.29
N ASP A 137 9.20 11.80 16.33
CA ASP A 137 10.06 12.99 16.40
C ASP A 137 9.91 13.90 15.18
N SER A 138 9.78 13.31 13.99
CA SER A 138 9.54 14.03 12.74
C SER A 138 8.06 14.16 12.37
N ARG A 139 7.14 13.58 13.17
CA ARG A 139 5.70 13.49 12.87
C ARG A 139 5.43 12.92 11.48
N GLN A 140 6.12 11.84 11.16
CA GLN A 140 6.03 11.17 9.87
C GLN A 140 5.43 9.78 10.01
N LEU A 141 4.58 9.40 9.07
CA LEU A 141 4.22 8.01 8.82
C LEU A 141 4.90 7.59 7.52
N ILE A 142 5.72 6.56 7.60
CA ILE A 142 6.50 6.05 6.49
C ILE A 142 5.87 4.73 6.06
N LEU A 143 5.45 4.67 4.80
CA LEU A 143 5.18 3.43 4.11
C LEU A 143 6.50 2.91 3.56
N GLU A 144 7.11 2.01 4.34
CA GLU A 144 8.42 1.42 4.02
C GLU A 144 8.32 0.49 2.81
N SER A 145 7.21 -0.24 2.68
CA SER A 145 6.94 -1.11 1.54
C SER A 145 5.46 -1.47 1.47
N LEU A 146 4.83 -1.26 0.32
CA LEU A 146 3.62 -1.95 -0.11
C LEU A 146 3.99 -2.78 -1.34
N ARG A 147 3.76 -4.09 -1.30
CA ARG A 147 3.92 -5.02 -2.43
C ARG A 147 2.61 -5.71 -2.69
N ILE A 148 2.18 -5.74 -3.94
CA ILE A 148 1.04 -6.53 -4.39
C ILE A 148 1.51 -7.29 -5.63
N GLY A 149 1.48 -8.61 -5.57
CA GLY A 149 1.97 -9.48 -6.64
C GLY A 149 0.94 -10.52 -7.05
N SER A 150 0.93 -10.90 -8.33
CA SER A 150 0.13 -12.02 -8.82
C SER A 150 1.03 -13.16 -9.32
N ASP A 151 0.49 -14.38 -9.38
CA ASP A 151 1.18 -15.55 -9.94
C ASP A 151 1.54 -15.40 -11.43
N ALA A 152 0.95 -14.42 -12.12
CA ALA A 152 1.30 -14.11 -13.49
C ALA A 152 2.52 -13.19 -13.63
N GLY A 153 3.12 -12.80 -12.51
CA GLY A 153 4.33 -11.98 -12.42
C GLY A 153 4.10 -10.48 -12.53
N ASP A 154 2.84 -10.01 -12.54
CA ASP A 154 2.53 -8.61 -12.32
C ASP A 154 2.84 -8.25 -10.85
N GLU A 155 3.53 -7.14 -10.62
CA GLU A 155 3.89 -6.67 -9.28
C GLU A 155 3.76 -5.16 -9.17
N LEU A 156 3.07 -4.67 -8.15
CA LEU A 156 3.09 -3.28 -7.71
C LEU A 156 3.93 -3.16 -6.44
N PHE A 157 4.92 -2.28 -6.46
CA PHE A 157 5.71 -1.88 -5.30
C PHE A 157 5.53 -0.39 -5.04
N LEU A 158 5.29 0.00 -3.79
CA LEU A 158 5.08 1.39 -3.40
C LEU A 158 5.76 1.72 -2.08
N THR A 159 6.35 2.92 -2.02
CA THR A 159 6.88 3.54 -0.80
C THR A 159 6.35 4.96 -0.69
N ALA A 160 6.11 5.45 0.52
CA ALA A 160 5.64 6.80 0.71
C ALA A 160 6.09 7.38 2.05
N VAL A 161 6.17 8.71 2.11
CA VAL A 161 6.38 9.47 3.34
C VAL A 161 5.24 10.45 3.50
N PHE A 162 4.47 10.23 4.55
CA PHE A 162 3.40 11.11 5.00
C PHE A 162 3.93 11.98 6.14
N GLU A 163 3.68 13.27 6.07
CA GLU A 163 4.09 14.28 7.03
C GLU A 163 2.89 14.83 7.78
N ARG A 164 3.16 15.47 8.93
CA ARG A 164 2.15 16.04 9.83
C ARG A 164 1.22 14.97 10.44
N VAL A 165 1.75 13.76 10.64
CA VAL A 165 1.04 12.65 11.28
C VAL A 165 1.40 12.59 12.76
N ASP A 166 0.42 12.80 13.65
CA ASP A 166 0.64 12.88 15.09
C ASP A 166 -0.21 11.83 15.83
N PHE A 167 0.46 10.76 16.27
CA PHE A 167 -0.14 9.69 17.07
C PHE A 167 0.15 9.79 18.57
N SER A 168 0.43 11.00 19.06
CA SER A 168 0.63 11.24 20.50
C SER A 168 -0.60 10.95 21.35
N SER A 169 -1.81 11.09 20.78
CA SER A 169 -3.09 10.69 21.40
C SER A 169 -4.11 10.31 20.33
N ALA A 170 -5.19 9.61 20.71
CA ALA A 170 -6.29 9.28 19.81
C ALA A 170 -6.94 10.54 19.18
N ALA A 171 -7.11 11.60 19.97
CA ALA A 171 -7.62 12.89 19.49
C ALA A 171 -6.68 13.54 18.46
N MET A 172 -5.38 13.53 18.73
CA MET A 172 -4.38 14.05 17.79
C MET A 172 -4.29 13.20 16.52
N ALA A 173 -4.44 11.88 16.62
CA ALA A 173 -4.49 10.99 15.46
C ALA A 173 -5.65 11.40 14.55
N GLN A 174 -6.85 11.57 15.10
CA GLN A 174 -8.03 12.01 14.36
C GLN A 174 -7.85 13.40 13.72
N VAL A 175 -7.27 14.36 14.45
CA VAL A 175 -6.98 15.71 13.91
C VAL A 175 -5.93 15.65 12.80
N SER A 176 -4.90 14.82 12.97
CA SER A 176 -3.80 14.70 12.01
C SER A 176 -4.27 14.14 10.67
N LEU A 177 -5.25 13.23 10.66
CA LEU A 177 -5.85 12.67 9.44
C LEU A 177 -6.41 13.76 8.50
N GLY A 178 -6.95 14.85 9.04
CA GLY A 178 -7.45 15.98 8.25
C GLY A 178 -6.35 16.88 7.68
N SER A 179 -5.10 16.72 8.11
CA SER A 179 -3.97 17.57 7.73
C SER A 179 -2.75 16.79 7.23
N VAL A 180 -2.87 15.49 6.98
CA VAL A 180 -1.76 14.67 6.45
C VAL A 180 -1.29 15.25 5.12
N ALA A 181 0.03 15.44 5.00
CA ALA A 181 0.68 15.79 3.75
C ALA A 181 1.40 14.55 3.19
N LEU A 182 1.32 14.32 1.89
CA LEU A 182 2.22 13.43 1.16
C LEU A 182 3.44 14.24 0.72
N GLY A 183 4.61 13.94 1.30
CA GLY A 183 5.87 14.59 0.93
C GLY A 183 6.57 13.85 -0.21
N ARG A 184 6.51 12.52 -0.20
CA ARG A 184 7.14 11.67 -1.24
C ARG A 184 6.33 10.40 -1.47
N LEU A 185 6.27 9.96 -2.72
CA LEU A 185 5.77 8.65 -3.11
C LEU A 185 6.64 8.10 -4.24
N ASN A 186 7.03 6.83 -4.15
CA ASN A 186 7.62 6.12 -5.28
C ASN A 186 6.80 4.86 -5.51
N ALA A 187 6.35 4.67 -6.73
CA ALA A 187 5.65 3.47 -7.16
C ALA A 187 6.42 2.83 -8.33
N ARG A 188 6.42 1.50 -8.36
CA ARG A 188 6.94 0.69 -9.45
C ARG A 188 5.90 -0.36 -9.78
N ALA A 189 5.47 -0.41 -11.03
CA ALA A 189 4.61 -1.47 -11.54
C ALA A 189 5.39 -2.28 -12.59
N THR A 190 5.54 -3.58 -12.33
CA THR A 190 5.99 -4.57 -13.32
C THR A 190 4.75 -5.18 -13.94
N LEU A 191 4.66 -5.08 -15.27
CA LEU A 191 3.49 -5.46 -16.05
C LEU A 191 3.90 -6.56 -17.04
N ASN A 192 3.16 -7.66 -17.06
CA ASN A 192 3.42 -8.83 -17.92
C ASN A 192 2.43 -8.98 -19.08
N GLY A 193 1.64 -7.95 -19.36
CA GLY A 193 0.71 -7.88 -20.49
C GLY A 193 -0.77 -7.82 -20.08
N TRP A 194 -1.62 -7.46 -21.05
CA TRP A 194 -3.07 -7.20 -20.95
C TRP A 194 -3.60 -6.72 -19.58
N VAL A 195 -3.76 -5.40 -19.45
CA VAL A 195 -4.17 -4.67 -18.23
C VAL A 195 -5.49 -5.18 -17.63
N GLU A 196 -6.35 -5.81 -18.44
CA GLU A 196 -7.72 -6.20 -18.08
C GLU A 196 -7.85 -7.26 -16.97
N ASN A 197 -6.78 -7.89 -16.47
CA ASN A 197 -6.96 -8.98 -15.50
C ASN A 197 -6.36 -8.82 -14.10
N ARG A 198 -5.47 -7.84 -13.81
CA ARG A 198 -4.57 -8.06 -12.65
C ARG A 198 -4.14 -6.90 -11.76
N VAL A 199 -4.22 -5.62 -12.16
CA VAL A 199 -3.64 -4.54 -11.31
C VAL A 199 -4.52 -3.30 -11.15
N LEU A 200 -5.39 -2.98 -12.11
CA LEU A 200 -6.27 -1.80 -12.05
C LEU A 200 -7.73 -2.25 -11.99
N PRO A 201 -8.31 -2.35 -10.79
CA PRO A 201 -9.53 -3.11 -10.61
C PRO A 201 -10.80 -2.37 -11.12
N SER A 202 -10.74 -1.06 -11.41
CA SER A 202 -11.94 -0.24 -11.65
C SER A 202 -12.30 0.00 -13.13
N LEU A 203 -11.72 -0.77 -14.07
CA LEU A 203 -11.83 -0.46 -15.50
C LEU A 203 -12.53 -1.57 -16.26
N GLU A 204 -13.82 -1.35 -16.53
CA GLU A 204 -14.57 -2.11 -17.53
C GLU A 204 -14.02 -1.77 -18.92
N ILE A 205 -13.31 -2.72 -19.52
CA ILE A 205 -12.81 -2.57 -20.89
C ILE A 205 -13.47 -3.65 -21.72
N GLU A 206 -14.74 -3.44 -22.07
CA GLU A 206 -15.30 -4.20 -23.18
C GLU A 206 -14.79 -3.61 -24.50
N GLY A 207 -13.78 -4.27 -25.08
CA GLY A 207 -13.65 -4.41 -26.53
C GLY A 207 -12.96 -3.30 -27.33
N ASP A 208 -12.53 -2.19 -26.74
CA ASP A 208 -11.75 -1.16 -27.45
C ASP A 208 -10.44 -0.78 -26.72
N PRO A 209 -9.28 -1.31 -27.15
CA PRO A 209 -7.95 -0.83 -26.76
C PRO A 209 -7.77 0.69 -26.79
N GLN A 210 -8.43 1.38 -27.74
CA GLN A 210 -8.37 2.84 -27.85
C GLN A 210 -9.21 3.54 -26.78
N ALA A 211 -10.20 2.88 -26.17
CA ALA A 211 -10.95 3.44 -25.05
C ALA A 211 -10.09 3.54 -23.78
N VAL A 212 -9.25 2.53 -23.51
CA VAL A 212 -8.28 2.55 -22.41
C VAL A 212 -7.29 3.68 -22.58
N ARG A 213 -6.69 3.76 -23.77
CA ARG A 213 -5.70 4.79 -24.09
C ARG A 213 -6.29 6.19 -24.00
N ARG A 214 -7.52 6.38 -24.49
CA ARG A 214 -8.25 7.65 -24.38
C ARG A 214 -8.52 8.01 -22.92
N MET A 215 -9.06 7.08 -22.14
CA MET A 215 -9.36 7.35 -20.74
C MET A 215 -8.11 7.65 -19.90
N VAL A 216 -7.01 6.91 -20.08
CA VAL A 216 -5.75 7.23 -19.39
C VAL A 216 -5.23 8.60 -19.83
N ARG A 217 -5.31 8.93 -21.13
CA ARG A 217 -4.96 10.25 -21.66
C ARG A 217 -5.84 11.36 -21.07
N ASP A 218 -7.15 11.16 -21.03
CA ASP A 218 -8.10 12.12 -20.46
C ASP A 218 -7.79 12.38 -18.97
N GLY A 219 -7.42 11.32 -18.22
CA GLY A 219 -6.98 11.47 -16.83
C GLY A 219 -5.67 12.26 -16.67
N ILE A 220 -4.71 12.06 -17.59
CA ILE A 220 -3.45 12.81 -17.61
C ILE A 220 -3.69 14.27 -18.00
N ASP A 221 -4.59 14.53 -18.95
CA ASP A 221 -4.90 15.87 -19.45
C ASP A 221 -5.59 16.75 -18.37
N LEU A 222 -6.16 16.13 -17.34
CA LEU A 222 -6.67 16.82 -16.14
C LEU A 222 -5.55 17.29 -15.19
N LEU A 223 -4.32 16.78 -15.34
CA LEU A 223 -3.20 17.15 -14.48
C LEU A 223 -2.51 18.43 -15.00
N PRO A 224 -2.10 19.35 -14.11
CA PRO A 224 -1.34 20.52 -14.52
C PRO A 224 -0.07 20.12 -15.28
N GLY A 225 0.09 20.66 -16.49
CA GLY A 225 1.22 20.29 -17.34
C GLY A 225 2.59 20.50 -16.66
N HIS A 226 2.73 21.47 -15.76
CA HIS A 226 3.98 21.76 -15.07
C HIS A 226 4.50 20.63 -14.15
N LEU A 227 3.65 19.65 -13.82
CA LEU A 227 4.03 18.48 -13.02
C LEU A 227 5.03 17.57 -13.72
N PHE A 228 4.95 17.52 -15.06
CA PHE A 228 5.76 16.64 -15.90
C PHE A 228 6.77 17.46 -16.68
N ASP A 229 8.05 17.15 -16.49
CA ASP A 229 9.09 17.66 -17.37
C ASP A 229 9.04 16.99 -18.75
N THR A 230 9.92 17.43 -19.66
CA THR A 230 9.96 16.88 -21.03
C THR A 230 10.25 15.37 -21.05
N ALA A 231 11.09 14.88 -20.14
CA ALA A 231 11.46 13.47 -20.10
C ALA A 231 10.32 12.59 -19.55
N ALA A 232 9.65 13.03 -18.48
CA ALA A 232 8.49 12.37 -17.91
C ALA A 232 7.34 12.29 -18.92
N ARG A 233 7.08 13.37 -19.67
CA ARG A 233 6.06 13.36 -20.74
C ARG A 233 6.40 12.35 -21.84
N ALA A 234 7.65 12.31 -22.30
CA ALA A 234 8.06 11.37 -23.32
C ALA A 234 7.90 9.90 -22.87
N ASN A 235 8.23 9.59 -21.60
CA ASN A 235 8.02 8.26 -21.02
C ASN A 235 6.54 7.92 -20.87
N LEU A 236 5.72 8.90 -20.49
CA LEU A 236 4.28 8.72 -20.37
C LEU A 236 3.63 8.47 -21.74
N ASP A 237 4.02 9.22 -22.77
CA ASP A 237 3.57 8.97 -24.14
C ASP A 237 4.01 7.59 -24.63
N ALA A 238 5.25 7.16 -24.36
CA ALA A 238 5.72 5.81 -24.70
C ALA A 238 4.95 4.70 -23.97
N PHE A 239 4.57 4.92 -22.72
CA PHE A 239 3.69 4.00 -21.98
C PHE A 239 2.27 3.97 -22.56
N LEU A 240 1.70 5.14 -22.89
CA LEU A 240 0.39 5.25 -23.55
C LEU A 240 0.37 4.58 -24.93
N ASP A 241 1.50 4.54 -25.63
CA ASP A 241 1.67 3.82 -26.90
C ASP A 241 1.74 2.30 -26.70
N ALA A 242 2.22 1.83 -25.54
CA ALA A 242 2.26 0.41 -25.18
C ALA A 242 0.90 -0.14 -24.70
N LEU A 243 -0.08 0.74 -24.41
CA LEU A 243 -1.45 0.33 -24.11
C LEU A 243 -2.10 -0.33 -25.35
N PRO A 244 -2.97 -1.33 -25.17
CA PRO A 244 -3.61 -1.79 -23.92
C PRO A 244 -2.84 -2.92 -23.20
N ALA A 245 -1.69 -3.32 -23.72
CA ALA A 245 -0.97 -4.52 -23.28
C ALA A 245 0.50 -4.22 -22.93
N PRO A 246 0.75 -3.26 -22.03
CA PRO A 246 2.12 -2.87 -21.67
C PRO A 246 2.83 -4.08 -21.03
N ARG A 247 4.04 -4.35 -21.49
CA ARG A 247 4.97 -5.33 -20.91
C ARG A 247 6.26 -4.60 -20.60
N GLY A 248 6.68 -4.64 -19.34
CA GLY A 248 7.82 -3.86 -18.86
C GLY A 248 7.57 -3.26 -17.47
N THR A 249 8.38 -2.26 -17.12
CA THR A 249 8.35 -1.62 -15.81
C THR A 249 8.02 -0.13 -15.94
N LEU A 250 6.97 0.29 -15.25
CA LEU A 250 6.61 1.69 -15.04
C LEU A 250 7.08 2.12 -13.65
N GLU A 251 7.94 3.12 -13.57
CA GLU A 251 8.31 3.76 -12.31
C GLU A 251 7.75 5.18 -12.25
N LEU A 252 7.15 5.51 -11.12
CA LEU A 252 6.56 6.81 -10.83
C LEU A 252 7.20 7.35 -9.56
N GLY A 253 7.80 8.53 -9.65
CA GLY A 253 8.27 9.31 -8.51
C GLY A 253 7.37 10.52 -8.32
N LEU A 254 6.92 10.78 -7.10
CA LEU A 254 6.23 12.00 -6.73
C LEU A 254 6.94 12.63 -5.55
N ARG A 255 7.20 13.93 -5.65
CA ARG A 255 7.81 14.74 -4.61
C ARG A 255 7.06 16.05 -4.48
N SER A 256 6.78 16.46 -3.24
CA SER A 256 6.19 17.77 -2.94
C SER A 256 7.14 18.59 -2.08
N ASP A 257 7.39 19.84 -2.46
CA ASP A 257 8.23 20.77 -1.69
C ASP A 257 7.54 21.28 -0.41
N SER A 258 6.21 21.38 -0.44
CA SER A 258 5.37 21.95 0.62
C SER A 258 4.45 20.93 1.29
N GLY A 259 4.46 19.68 0.82
CA GLY A 259 3.58 18.61 1.26
C GLY A 259 2.19 18.73 0.63
N MET A 260 1.75 17.69 -0.07
CA MET A 260 0.46 17.67 -0.76
C MET A 260 -0.63 17.11 0.15
N MET A 261 -1.77 17.78 0.32
CA MET A 261 -2.83 17.26 1.19
C MET A 261 -3.33 15.90 0.72
N PHE A 262 -3.16 14.87 1.56
CA PHE A 262 -3.53 13.50 1.22
C PHE A 262 -5.03 13.34 0.99
N SER A 263 -5.89 14.12 1.66
CA SER A 263 -7.34 14.09 1.43
C SER A 263 -7.72 14.42 -0.02
N GLY A 264 -6.95 15.27 -0.71
CA GLY A 264 -7.18 15.61 -2.11
C GLY A 264 -6.66 14.56 -3.10
N VAL A 265 -5.70 13.72 -2.70
CA VAL A 265 -5.01 12.77 -3.60
C VAL A 265 -5.33 11.31 -3.29
N GLY A 266 -5.48 10.95 -2.02
CA GLY A 266 -5.94 9.64 -1.58
C GLY A 266 -7.31 9.28 -2.17
N ALA A 267 -8.19 10.25 -2.41
CA ALA A 267 -9.47 10.00 -3.08
C ALA A 267 -9.33 9.55 -4.55
N LEU A 268 -8.34 10.10 -5.25
CA LEU A 268 -8.01 9.75 -6.63
C LEU A 268 -7.36 8.36 -6.71
N PHE A 269 -6.40 8.07 -5.84
CA PHE A 269 -5.63 6.82 -5.87
C PHE A 269 -6.36 5.61 -5.25
N LEU A 270 -7.18 5.81 -4.21
CA LEU A 270 -7.84 4.71 -3.50
C LEU A 270 -9.27 4.45 -3.97
N PHE A 271 -9.98 5.46 -4.49
CA PHE A 271 -11.41 5.33 -4.81
C PHE A 271 -11.76 5.57 -6.28
N GLY A 272 -10.77 5.79 -7.15
CA GLY A 272 -10.98 5.94 -8.60
C GLY A 272 -11.99 7.02 -8.98
N ARG A 273 -12.23 8.01 -8.10
CA ARG A 273 -13.18 9.10 -8.37
C ARG A 273 -12.46 10.22 -9.08
N ALA A 274 -12.97 10.56 -10.26
CA ALA A 274 -12.64 11.79 -10.95
C ALA A 274 -12.84 12.97 -9.99
N LEU A 275 -11.81 13.79 -9.84
CA LEU A 275 -11.91 15.08 -9.18
C LEU A 275 -12.97 15.89 -9.95
N ASP A 276 -13.94 16.44 -9.23
CA ASP A 276 -14.89 17.36 -9.83
C ASP A 276 -14.08 18.55 -10.40
N THR A 277 -14.27 18.87 -11.67
CA THR A 277 -13.47 19.87 -12.41
C THR A 277 -13.65 21.31 -11.89
N ALA A 278 -14.48 21.51 -10.86
CA ALA A 278 -14.62 22.76 -10.11
C ALA A 278 -13.74 22.83 -8.84
N ASP A 279 -12.95 21.80 -8.54
CA ASP A 279 -12.20 21.64 -7.28
C ASP A 279 -10.85 22.41 -7.32
N PRO A 280 -10.45 23.15 -6.27
CA PRO A 280 -9.12 23.77 -6.08
C PRO A 280 -7.89 22.83 -6.18
N ALA A 281 -8.03 21.63 -6.73
CA ALA A 281 -7.02 20.59 -6.90
C ALA A 281 -5.76 21.07 -7.63
N THR A 282 -5.84 22.07 -8.51
CA THR A 282 -4.66 22.65 -9.18
C THR A 282 -3.75 23.41 -8.22
N ALA A 283 -4.29 24.10 -7.21
CA ALA A 283 -3.50 24.77 -6.17
C ALA A 283 -2.89 23.78 -5.16
N LEU A 284 -3.45 22.57 -5.05
CA LEU A 284 -2.89 21.49 -4.20
C LEU A 284 -1.66 20.82 -4.80
N LEU A 285 -1.42 21.03 -6.10
CA LEU A 285 -0.35 20.43 -6.88
C LEU A 285 0.82 21.40 -7.13
N ASP A 286 0.73 22.63 -6.63
CA ASP A 286 1.83 23.60 -6.69
C ASP A 286 3.05 23.08 -5.90
N GLY A 287 4.22 23.09 -6.53
CA GLY A 287 5.45 22.55 -5.94
C GLY A 287 5.50 21.01 -5.89
N VAL A 288 4.61 20.34 -6.63
CA VAL A 288 4.68 18.89 -6.88
C VAL A 288 5.47 18.63 -8.15
N HIS A 289 6.33 17.63 -8.09
CA HIS A 289 7.13 17.13 -9.19
C HIS A 289 6.84 15.65 -9.39
N VAL A 290 6.60 15.26 -10.65
CA VAL A 290 6.34 13.88 -11.03
C VAL A 290 7.39 13.40 -12.01
N ASP A 291 8.12 12.36 -11.60
CA ASP A 291 9.04 11.61 -12.44
C ASP A 291 8.30 10.38 -13.00
N VAL A 292 8.45 10.13 -14.30
CA VAL A 292 7.87 8.95 -14.97
C VAL A 292 8.96 8.29 -15.79
N ILE A 293 9.18 7.00 -15.55
CA ILE A 293 10.12 6.18 -16.31
C ILE A 293 9.37 4.95 -16.81
N TRP A 294 9.36 4.76 -18.12
CA TRP A 294 8.82 3.56 -18.75
C TRP A 294 9.96 2.75 -19.37
N THR A 295 10.12 1.52 -18.92
CA THR A 295 11.11 0.58 -19.46
C THR A 295 10.37 -0.60 -20.09
N PRO A 296 10.15 -0.62 -21.42
CA PRO A 296 9.49 -1.73 -22.10
C PRO A 296 10.33 -3.01 -22.00
N ASP A 297 9.66 -4.16 -21.94
CA ASP A 297 10.33 -5.47 -22.04
C ASP A 297 11.00 -5.57 -23.43
N PRO A 298 12.32 -5.84 -23.50
CA PRO A 298 13.03 -5.97 -24.77
C PRO A 298 12.46 -7.06 -25.69
N ASN A 299 11.69 -8.01 -25.16
CA ASN A 299 11.03 -9.06 -25.95
C ASN A 299 9.65 -8.66 -26.49
N GLN A 300 9.25 -7.37 -26.44
CA GLN A 300 7.99 -6.87 -27.01
C GLN A 300 7.92 -6.86 -28.56
N THR A 301 8.95 -7.34 -29.27
CA THR A 301 8.92 -7.44 -30.74
C THR A 301 8.36 -8.78 -31.20
N GLU A 302 7.02 -8.88 -31.29
CA GLU A 302 6.26 -9.57 -32.35
C GLU A 302 4.74 -9.38 -32.17
#